data_AF-A0A822ETN0-F1
#
_entry.id   AF-A0A822ETN0-F1
#
_cell.length_a   1.000
_cell.length_b   1.000
_cell.length_c   1.000
_cell.angle_alpha   90.00
_cell.angle_beta   90.00
_cell.angle_gamma   90.00
#
_symmetry.space_group_name_H-M   'P 1'
#
loop_
_entity.id
_entity.type
_entity.pdbx_description
1 polymer ?
#
loop_
_entity_poly.entity_id
_entity_poly.type
_entity_poly.pdbx_seq_one_letter_code
_entity_poly.pdbx_strand_id
1 'polypeptide(L)'
;PLKKVVTRRYARNEYYLLKEIILNKLQGHIDKYDVPKEFPCKESFGDLDVLIVCPLSINIENLIEDLFHPTEICHNGDVYSFDFEQFQIDFIIVEKDIFENAIIYLSYSDLGGLIGNISHKIGLKYGIQGLWMNIHTKEFDPTTTSTKLILSTNIKDIF
;
A
#
# COMPACT_ATOMS: atom_id res chain seq x y z
N PRO A 1 1.54 -9.89 -9.67
CA PRO A 1 0.72 -9.59 -10.86
C PRO A 1 -0.13 -10.81 -11.23
N LEU A 2 -1.41 -10.55 -11.56
CA LEU A 2 -2.36 -11.57 -11.99
C LEU A 2 -1.91 -12.20 -13.31
N LYS A 3 -2.14 -13.50 -13.49
CA LYS A 3 -1.66 -14.29 -14.64
C LYS A 3 -2.77 -14.98 -15.40
N LYS A 4 -3.91 -15.26 -14.76
CA LYS A 4 -5.02 -16.03 -15.32
C LYS A 4 -6.12 -15.15 -15.92
N VAL A 5 -6.09 -13.86 -15.65
CA VAL A 5 -7.09 -12.89 -16.07
C VAL A 5 -6.45 -11.71 -16.80
N VAL A 6 -7.17 -11.17 -17.78
CA VAL A 6 -6.78 -9.95 -18.49
C VAL A 6 -7.48 -8.77 -17.82
N THR A 7 -6.69 -7.86 -17.25
CA THR A 7 -7.15 -6.57 -16.76
C THR A 7 -6.88 -5.49 -17.80
N ARG A 8 -7.64 -4.39 -17.74
CA ARG A 8 -7.44 -3.21 -18.61
C ARG A 8 -7.25 -1.96 -17.78
N ARG A 9 -6.64 -0.95 -18.38
CA ARG A 9 -6.59 0.38 -17.78
C ARG A 9 -7.97 1.03 -17.85
N TYR A 10 -8.36 1.67 -16.76
CA TYR A 10 -9.61 2.41 -16.66
C TYR A 10 -9.39 3.89 -16.97
N ALA A 11 -10.33 4.51 -17.69
CA ALA A 11 -10.37 5.96 -17.79
C ALA A 11 -10.76 6.57 -16.43
N ARG A 12 -10.43 7.85 -16.22
CA ARG A 12 -10.65 8.52 -14.94
C ARG A 12 -12.07 8.38 -14.38
N ASN A 13 -13.09 8.57 -15.21
CA ASN A 13 -14.49 8.47 -14.79
C ASN A 13 -14.86 7.05 -14.36
N GLU A 14 -14.45 6.04 -15.15
CA GLU A 14 -14.67 4.62 -14.82
C GLU A 14 -13.97 4.27 -13.50
N TYR A 15 -12.73 4.74 -13.32
CA TYR A 15 -11.94 4.50 -12.12
C TYR A 15 -12.62 5.02 -10.86
N TYR A 16 -13.10 6.27 -10.86
CA TYR A 16 -13.75 6.84 -9.68
C TYR A 16 -15.09 6.16 -9.37
N LEU A 17 -15.86 5.78 -10.39
CA LEU A 17 -17.08 5.00 -10.17
C LEU A 17 -16.78 3.63 -9.55
N LEU A 18 -15.77 2.92 -10.07
CA LEU A 18 -15.39 1.62 -9.52
C LEU A 18 -14.80 1.74 -8.11
N LYS A 19 -14.00 2.77 -7.85
CA LYS A 19 -13.47 3.10 -6.52
C LYS A 19 -14.60 3.26 -5.51
N GLU A 20 -15.64 4.03 -5.82
CA GLU A 20 -16.80 4.17 -4.93
C GLU A 20 -17.50 2.83 -4.68
N ILE A 21 -17.70 2.00 -5.71
CA ILE A 21 -18.30 0.67 -5.56
C ILE A 21 -17.48 -0.21 -4.61
N ILE A 22 -16.15 -0.21 -4.76
CA ILE A 22 -15.24 -1.00 -3.93
C ILE A 22 -15.27 -0.53 -2.48
N LEU A 23 -15.18 0.78 -2.25
CA LEU A 23 -15.21 1.35 -0.89
C LEU A 23 -16.55 1.11 -0.19
N ASN A 24 -17.67 1.13 -0.94
CA ASN A 24 -18.98 0.81 -0.40
C ASN A 24 -19.10 -0.68 -0.04
N LYS A 25 -18.49 -1.59 -0.82
CA LYS A 25 -18.44 -3.02 -0.49
C LYS A 25 -17.63 -3.33 0.76
N LEU A 26 -16.60 -2.54 1.05
CA LEU A 26 -15.80 -2.68 2.28
C LEU A 26 -16.52 -2.14 3.53
N GLN A 27 -17.49 -1.25 3.34
CA GLN A 27 -18.22 -0.62 4.43
C GLN A 27 -18.95 -1.68 5.28
N GLY A 28 -18.70 -1.66 6.59
CA GLY A 28 -19.29 -2.62 7.53
C GLY A 28 -18.54 -3.95 7.65
N HIS A 29 -17.51 -4.18 6.82
CA HIS A 29 -16.64 -5.35 6.90
C HIS A 29 -15.25 -5.02 7.45
N ILE A 30 -14.74 -3.82 7.16
CA ILE A 30 -13.43 -3.32 7.63
C ILE A 30 -13.62 -1.96 8.31
N ASP A 31 -13.04 -1.80 9.50
CA ASP A 31 -13.17 -0.57 10.29
C ASP A 31 -12.28 0.58 9.79
N LYS A 32 -11.09 0.25 9.28
CA LYS A 32 -10.12 1.26 8.84
C LYS A 32 -9.48 0.87 7.51
N TYR A 33 -9.83 1.62 6.48
CA TYR A 33 -9.28 1.53 5.13
C TYR A 33 -9.24 2.91 4.49
N ASP A 34 -8.33 3.12 3.55
CA ASP A 34 -8.26 4.34 2.74
C ASP A 34 -7.45 4.07 1.45
N VAL A 35 -7.58 4.99 0.48
CA VAL A 35 -6.93 4.89 -0.83
C VAL A 35 -5.87 5.98 -0.95
N PRO A 36 -4.63 5.65 -1.35
CA PRO A 36 -3.59 6.65 -1.59
C PRO A 36 -4.05 7.69 -2.61
N LYS A 37 -3.65 8.95 -2.41
CA LYS A 37 -4.05 10.03 -3.33
C LYS A 37 -3.43 9.82 -4.69
N GLU A 38 -4.23 9.95 -5.74
CA GLU A 38 -3.72 9.87 -7.09
C GLU A 38 -3.22 11.23 -7.60
N PHE A 39 -2.41 11.23 -8.66
CA PHE A 39 -2.05 12.48 -9.32
C PHE A 39 -3.28 13.14 -9.97
N PRO A 40 -3.57 14.42 -9.68
CA PRO A 40 -4.76 15.11 -10.20
C PRO A 40 -4.86 15.21 -11.72
N CYS A 41 -3.79 14.96 -12.46
CA CYS A 41 -3.74 15.02 -13.93
C CYS A 41 -3.70 13.63 -14.61
N LYS A 42 -3.78 12.53 -13.85
CA LYS A 42 -3.74 11.17 -14.41
C LYS A 42 -5.03 10.86 -15.21
N GLU A 43 -4.90 10.59 -16.50
CA GLU A 43 -6.05 10.33 -17.39
C GLU A 43 -6.56 8.89 -17.27
N SER A 44 -5.67 7.95 -16.90
CA SER A 44 -6.00 6.53 -16.80
C SER A 44 -5.24 5.81 -15.70
N PHE A 45 -5.87 4.76 -15.14
CA PHE A 45 -5.42 3.99 -13.98
C PHE A 45 -5.24 2.53 -14.38
N GLY A 46 -4.26 1.83 -13.82
CA GLY A 46 -4.05 0.39 -14.08
C GLY A 46 -4.62 -0.51 -13.01
N ASP A 47 -4.70 0.03 -11.80
CA ASP A 47 -4.94 -0.62 -10.54
C ASP A 47 -5.57 0.35 -9.53
N LEU A 48 -6.19 -0.21 -8.50
CA LEU A 48 -6.60 0.50 -7.29
C LEU A 48 -5.93 -0.14 -6.08
N ASP A 49 -5.00 0.59 -5.48
CA ASP A 49 -4.45 0.25 -4.16
C ASP A 49 -5.43 0.68 -3.06
N VAL A 50 -5.78 -0.23 -2.17
CA VAL A 50 -6.56 0.05 -0.96
C VAL A 50 -5.76 -0.40 0.25
N LEU A 51 -5.41 0.53 1.13
CA LEU A 51 -4.77 0.18 2.39
C LEU A 51 -5.85 -0.21 3.39
N ILE A 52 -5.60 -1.31 4.10
CA ILE A 52 -6.54 -1.90 5.04
C ILE A 52 -5.80 -2.21 6.33
N VAL A 53 -6.34 -1.76 7.46
CA VAL A 53 -5.96 -2.29 8.77
C VAL A 53 -6.84 -3.50 9.04
N CYS A 54 -6.29 -4.69 8.82
CA CYS A 54 -7.04 -5.94 9.01
C CYS A 54 -6.92 -6.44 10.47
N PRO A 55 -8.05 -6.68 11.16
CA PRO A 55 -8.05 -7.44 12.42
C PRO A 55 -7.58 -8.88 12.19
N LEU A 56 -6.85 -9.44 13.16
CA LEU A 56 -6.38 -10.83 13.12
C LEU A 56 -7.49 -11.89 12.96
N SER A 57 -8.74 -11.52 13.27
CA SER A 57 -9.91 -12.40 13.15
C SER A 57 -10.49 -12.51 11.74
N ILE A 58 -10.09 -11.63 10.81
CA ILE A 58 -10.62 -11.61 9.44
C ILE A 58 -9.64 -12.31 8.51
N ASN A 59 -10.14 -13.31 7.77
CA ASN A 59 -9.42 -13.88 6.63
C ASN A 59 -9.70 -13.02 5.39
N ILE A 60 -8.67 -12.35 4.89
CA ILE A 60 -8.78 -11.44 3.74
C ILE A 60 -9.13 -12.18 2.44
N GLU A 61 -8.61 -13.39 2.22
CA GLU A 61 -8.93 -14.17 1.01
C GLU A 61 -10.43 -14.49 0.97
N ASN A 62 -10.99 -14.99 2.08
CA ASN A 62 -12.43 -15.26 2.18
C ASN A 62 -13.26 -13.98 1.99
N LEU A 63 -12.84 -12.86 2.59
CA LEU A 63 -13.51 -11.57 2.41
C LEU A 63 -13.52 -11.14 0.94
N ILE A 64 -12.41 -11.31 0.23
CA ILE A 64 -12.30 -10.99 -1.19
C ILE A 64 -13.22 -11.90 -2.01
N GLU A 65 -13.22 -13.21 -1.74
CA GLU A 65 -14.09 -14.18 -2.42
C GLU A 65 -15.57 -13.83 -2.24
N ASP A 66 -16.01 -13.55 -1.01
CA ASP A 66 -17.40 -13.28 -0.66
C ASP A 66 -17.92 -11.94 -1.26
N LEU A 67 -17.08 -10.90 -1.31
CA LEU A 67 -17.50 -9.56 -1.70
C LEU A 67 -17.36 -9.29 -3.21
N PHE A 68 -16.32 -9.84 -3.83
CA PHE A 68 -15.91 -9.47 -5.18
C PHE A 68 -16.00 -10.63 -6.17
N HIS A 69 -16.01 -11.88 -5.70
CA HIS A 69 -16.04 -13.08 -6.55
C HIS A 69 -15.01 -13.02 -7.69
N PRO A 70 -13.71 -12.80 -7.39
CA PRO A 70 -12.70 -12.61 -8.42
C PRO A 70 -12.43 -13.90 -9.20
N THR A 71 -11.84 -13.75 -10.39
CA THR A 71 -11.36 -14.89 -11.17
C THR A 71 -10.05 -15.45 -10.59
N GLU A 72 -9.19 -14.58 -10.08
CA GLU A 72 -7.90 -14.93 -9.48
C GLU A 72 -7.59 -14.03 -8.27
N ILE A 73 -7.07 -14.65 -7.22
CA ILE A 73 -6.44 -13.95 -6.09
C ILE A 73 -4.95 -14.34 -6.08
N CYS A 74 -4.08 -13.35 -5.96
CA CYS A 74 -2.65 -13.51 -5.82
C CYS A 74 -2.17 -12.81 -4.56
N HIS A 75 -1.48 -13.54 -3.69
CA HIS A 75 -1.00 -13.03 -2.41
C HIS A 75 0.54 -12.95 -2.41
N ASN A 76 1.08 -11.79 -2.02
CA ASN A 76 2.51 -11.54 -1.92
C ASN A 76 2.84 -10.65 -0.71
N GLY A 77 3.33 -11.27 0.36
CA GLY A 77 3.66 -10.56 1.60
C GLY A 77 2.40 -9.99 2.24
N ASP A 78 2.30 -8.67 2.32
CA ASP A 78 1.11 -7.99 2.87
C ASP A 78 0.14 -7.51 1.78
N VAL A 79 0.31 -7.95 0.53
CA VAL A 79 -0.50 -7.49 -0.62
C VAL A 79 -1.32 -8.63 -1.18
N TYR A 80 -2.63 -8.40 -1.30
CA TYR A 80 -3.59 -9.27 -1.98
C TYR A 80 -4.09 -8.60 -3.25
N SER A 81 -3.65 -9.11 -4.40
CA SER A 81 -4.05 -8.65 -5.73
C SER A 81 -5.17 -9.52 -6.27
N PHE A 82 -6.24 -8.93 -6.81
CA PHE A 82 -7.35 -9.65 -7.43
C PHE A 82 -8.02 -8.85 -8.54
N ASP A 83 -8.79 -9.51 -9.40
CA ASP A 83 -9.58 -8.86 -10.45
C ASP A 83 -11.02 -8.60 -10.01
N PHE A 84 -11.54 -7.45 -10.42
CA PHE A 84 -12.95 -7.13 -10.33
C PHE A 84 -13.33 -6.22 -11.50
N GLU A 85 -14.38 -6.57 -12.24
CA GLU A 85 -14.82 -5.81 -13.43
C GLU A 85 -13.69 -5.57 -14.46
N GLN A 86 -12.82 -6.54 -14.70
CA GLN A 86 -11.65 -6.40 -15.59
C GLN A 86 -10.62 -5.34 -15.14
N PHE A 87 -10.63 -4.97 -13.86
CA PHE A 87 -9.68 -4.05 -13.24
C PHE A 87 -8.91 -4.74 -12.11
N GLN A 88 -7.66 -4.35 -11.90
CA GLN A 88 -6.85 -4.88 -10.80
C GLN A 88 -7.13 -4.09 -9.51
N ILE A 89 -7.33 -4.80 -8.40
CA ILE A 89 -7.44 -4.23 -7.07
C ILE A 89 -6.35 -4.86 -6.21
N ASP A 90 -5.62 -4.01 -5.49
CA ASP A 90 -4.55 -4.42 -4.59
C ASP A 90 -4.92 -4.01 -3.16
N PHE A 91 -5.24 -4.98 -2.31
CA PHE A 91 -5.40 -4.75 -0.88
C PHE A 91 -4.04 -4.84 -0.20
N ILE A 92 -3.61 -3.74 0.40
CA ILE A 92 -2.34 -3.61 1.10
C ILE A 92 -2.63 -3.61 2.60
N ILE A 93 -2.29 -4.70 3.27
CA ILE A 93 -2.51 -4.88 4.70
C ILE A 93 -1.41 -4.13 5.46
N VAL A 94 -1.81 -3.27 6.39
CA VAL A 94 -0.86 -2.49 7.19
C VAL A 94 -1.25 -2.47 8.66
N GLU A 95 -0.25 -2.38 9.53
CA GLU A 95 -0.48 -2.19 10.95
C GLU A 95 -1.07 -0.80 11.23
N LYS A 96 -1.90 -0.70 12.26
CA LYS A 96 -2.59 0.54 12.64
C LYS A 96 -1.64 1.71 12.87
N ASP A 97 -0.48 1.44 13.46
CA ASP A 97 0.50 2.45 13.88
C ASP A 97 1.29 3.06 12.72
N ILE A 98 1.32 2.40 11.56
CA ILE A 98 1.99 2.89 10.35
C ILE A 98 1.02 3.34 9.26
N PHE A 99 -0.29 3.10 9.44
CA PHE A 99 -1.32 3.35 8.42
C PHE A 99 -1.25 4.75 7.81
N GLU A 100 -1.16 5.80 8.64
CA GLU A 100 -1.15 7.19 8.15
C GLU A 100 0.09 7.48 7.29
N ASN A 101 1.25 6.98 7.71
CA ASN A 101 2.48 7.12 6.93
C ASN A 101 2.43 6.29 5.65
N ALA A 102 1.88 5.09 5.70
CA ALA A 102 1.71 4.21 4.55
C ALA A 102 0.86 4.87 3.45
N ILE A 103 -0.27 5.49 3.83
CA ILE A 103 -1.12 6.26 2.90
C ILE A 103 -0.33 7.37 2.22
N ILE A 104 0.45 8.13 2.99
CA ILE A 104 1.18 9.28 2.45
C ILE A 104 2.36 8.84 1.59
N TYR A 105 3.07 7.78 2.00
CA TYR A 105 4.16 7.20 1.22
C TYR A 105 3.70 6.69 -0.15
N LEU A 106 2.53 6.03 -0.20
CA LEU A 106 1.96 5.49 -1.44
C LEU A 106 1.19 6.54 -2.26
N SER A 107 0.90 7.70 -1.66
CA SER A 107 0.22 8.79 -2.35
C SER A 107 1.12 9.44 -3.40
N TYR A 108 0.51 9.87 -4.50
CA TYR A 108 1.18 10.49 -5.63
C TYR A 108 2.23 9.57 -6.27
N SER A 109 1.93 8.27 -6.36
CA SER A 109 2.73 7.26 -7.06
C SER A 109 4.19 7.24 -6.58
N ASP A 110 5.10 7.86 -7.32
CA ASP A 110 6.54 7.75 -7.11
C ASP A 110 7.09 8.74 -6.07
N LEU A 111 6.25 9.63 -5.52
CA LEU A 111 6.70 10.66 -4.59
C LEU A 111 7.35 10.07 -3.33
N GLY A 112 6.73 9.04 -2.73
CA GLY A 112 7.32 8.36 -1.56
C GLY A 112 8.69 7.77 -1.87
N GLY A 113 8.82 7.12 -3.03
CA GLY A 113 10.10 6.55 -3.49
C GLY A 113 11.15 7.63 -3.78
N LEU A 114 10.76 8.77 -4.34
CA LEU A 114 11.64 9.92 -4.55
C LEU A 114 12.17 10.45 -3.21
N ILE A 115 11.29 10.62 -2.22
CA ILE A 115 11.70 11.06 -0.88
C ILE A 115 12.62 10.02 -0.25
N GLY A 116 12.30 8.73 -0.38
CA GLY A 116 13.18 7.62 0.05
C GLY A 116 14.59 7.71 -0.52
N ASN A 117 14.70 8.02 -1.81
CA ASN A 117 15.99 8.22 -2.48
C ASN A 117 16.74 9.45 -1.96
N ILE A 118 16.04 10.53 -1.60
CA ILE A 118 16.65 11.72 -0.98
C ILE A 118 17.13 11.40 0.43
N SER A 119 16.29 10.77 1.26
CA SER A 119 16.63 10.33 2.62
C SER A 119 17.87 9.41 2.63
N HIS A 120 17.98 8.53 1.64
CA HIS A 120 19.14 7.65 1.49
C HIS A 120 20.46 8.41 1.36
N LYS A 121 20.47 9.59 0.73
CA LYS A 121 21.69 10.41 0.58
C LYS A 121 22.21 10.97 1.90
N ILE A 122 21.36 11.06 2.92
CA ILE A 122 21.73 11.53 4.27
C ILE A 122 21.82 10.38 5.29
N GLY A 123 21.90 9.13 4.82
CA GLY A 123 22.06 7.95 5.68
C GLY A 123 20.76 7.46 6.33
N LEU A 124 19.61 7.98 5.91
CA LEU A 124 18.29 7.59 6.40
C LEU A 124 17.56 6.73 5.37
N LYS A 125 16.52 6.03 5.80
CA LYS A 125 15.62 5.26 4.94
C LYS A 125 14.20 5.70 5.25
N TYR A 126 13.45 5.98 4.18
CA TYR A 126 12.04 6.34 4.27
C TYR A 126 11.21 5.39 3.41
N GLY A 127 10.07 4.96 3.95
CA GLY A 127 9.19 3.95 3.35
C GLY A 127 7.84 3.90 4.05
N ILE A 128 7.04 2.88 3.72
CA ILE A 128 5.73 2.58 4.34
C ILE A 128 5.83 2.55 5.88
N GLN A 129 6.95 2.06 6.42
CA GLN A 129 7.19 1.91 7.87
C GLN A 129 7.67 3.21 8.57
N GLY A 130 7.72 4.34 7.88
CA GLY A 130 8.16 5.62 8.42
C GLY A 130 9.59 5.99 8.05
N LEU A 131 10.28 6.71 8.93
CA LEU A 131 11.68 7.08 8.79
C LEU A 131 12.52 6.23 9.74
N TRP A 132 13.59 5.61 9.24
CA TRP A 132 14.48 4.78 10.04
C TRP A 132 15.92 4.86 9.52
N MET A 133 16.84 4.31 10.29
CA MET A 133 18.21 4.09 9.85
C MET A 133 18.71 2.73 10.28
N ASN A 134 19.79 2.29 9.65
CA ASN A 134 20.51 1.09 10.07
C ASN A 134 21.64 1.51 11.01
N ILE A 135 21.67 0.94 12.21
CA ILE A 135 22.77 1.11 13.16
C ILE A 135 23.67 -0.12 13.08
N HIS A 136 24.97 0.13 12.96
CA HIS A 136 26.01 -0.89 13.01
C HIS A 136 26.58 -0.93 14.43
N THR A 137 26.42 -2.07 15.11
CA THR A 137 26.73 -2.20 16.55
C THR A 137 28.22 -2.43 16.85
N LYS A 138 29.05 -2.60 15.82
CA LYS A 138 30.51 -2.58 15.92
C LYS A 138 31.01 -1.50 14.98
N GLU A 139 31.73 -0.54 15.53
CA GLU A 139 32.20 0.69 14.90
C GLU A 139 32.81 0.46 13.50
N PHE A 140 31.97 0.50 12.46
CA PHE A 140 32.32 0.51 11.04
C PHE A 140 32.78 -0.82 10.40
N ASP A 141 32.13 -1.95 10.72
CA ASP A 141 32.20 -3.14 9.87
C ASP A 141 30.92 -3.31 9.02
N PRO A 142 30.96 -3.14 7.68
CA PRO A 142 29.79 -3.29 6.81
C PRO A 142 29.24 -4.72 6.77
N THR A 143 29.97 -5.70 7.31
CA THR A 143 29.55 -7.11 7.41
C THR A 143 28.83 -7.42 8.73
N THR A 144 28.79 -6.49 9.68
CA THR A 144 28.09 -6.68 10.96
C THR A 144 26.59 -6.40 10.85
N THR A 145 25.82 -7.14 11.67
CA THR A 145 24.36 -7.08 11.75
C THR A 145 23.88 -5.63 11.90
N SER A 146 23.27 -5.10 10.85
CA SER A 146 22.60 -3.82 10.92
C SER A 146 21.28 -3.98 11.65
N THR A 147 21.08 -3.21 12.72
CA THR A 147 19.81 -3.15 13.44
C THR A 147 19.01 -1.96 12.93
N LYS A 148 17.71 -2.17 12.67
CA LYS A 148 16.81 -1.10 12.26
C LYS A 148 16.44 -0.25 13.48
N LEU A 149 16.82 1.03 13.48
CA LEU A 149 16.30 2.02 14.43
C LEU A 149 15.19 2.82 13.76
N ILE A 150 13.95 2.65 14.24
CA ILE A 150 12.83 3.52 13.84
C ILE A 150 13.04 4.89 14.49
N LEU A 151 13.08 5.94 13.65
CA LEU A 151 13.19 7.31 14.10
C LEU A 151 11.80 7.92 14.33
N SER A 152 10.88 7.68 13.39
CA SER A 152 9.46 8.02 13.55
C SER A 152 8.59 7.23 12.58
N THR A 153 7.39 6.85 13.03
CA THR A 153 6.29 6.35 12.16
C THR A 153 5.23 7.43 11.91
N ASN A 154 5.32 8.57 12.59
CA ASN A 154 4.37 9.68 12.50
C ASN A 154 4.86 10.68 11.45
N ILE A 155 4.05 10.87 10.41
CA ILE A 155 4.38 11.74 9.28
C ILE A 155 4.69 13.19 9.69
N LYS A 156 4.02 13.72 10.72
CA LYS A 156 4.22 15.10 11.20
C LYS A 156 5.57 15.33 11.86
N ASP A 157 6.23 14.25 12.29
CA ASP A 157 7.56 14.33 12.86
C ASP A 157 8.64 14.12 11.77
N ILE A 158 8.23 13.69 10.57
CA ILE A 158 9.12 13.44 9.43
C ILE A 158 9.22 14.68 8.52
N PHE A 159 8.11 15.42 8.32
CA PHE A 159 8.01 16.63 7.50
C PHE A 159 7.37 17.78 8.28
#